data_AF-A0A2S7IU46-F1
#
_entry.id   AF-A0A2S7IU46-F1
#
_cell.length_a   1.000
_cell.length_b   1.000
_cell.length_c   1.000
_cell.angle_alpha   90.00
_cell.angle_beta   90.00
_cell.angle_gamma   90.00
#
_symmetry.space_group_name_H-M   'P 1'
#
loop_
_entity.id
_entity.type
_entity.pdbx_description
1 polymer ?
#
loop_
_entity_poly.entity_id
_entity_poly.type
_entity_poly.pdbx_seq_one_letter_code
_entity_poly.pdbx_strand_id
1 'polypeptide(L)' 'LVDEEKCIDGVMYAGASIAGGKASNESDMGLMPDPTTAHIDPFFAQATLVVLCEILDSFSVEAYSRDPSTTA' A
#
# COMPACT_ATOMS: atom_id res chain seq x y z
N LEU A 1 13.69 -0.26 -6.10
CA LEU A 1 13.97 -1.70 -5.98
C LEU A 1 13.27 -2.19 -4.72
N VAL A 2 12.48 -3.25 -4.84
CA VAL A 2 11.79 -3.90 -3.73
C VAL A 2 12.74 -4.93 -3.11
N ASP A 3 12.80 -4.99 -1.80
CA ASP A 3 13.60 -5.92 -0.99
C ASP A 3 12.68 -6.57 0.05
N GLU A 4 13.21 -7.58 0.76
CA GLU A 4 12.45 -8.35 1.75
C GLU A 4 11.91 -7.48 2.89
N GLU A 5 12.68 -6.48 3.32
CA GLU A 5 12.29 -5.53 4.37
C GLU A 5 11.04 -4.75 3.97
N LYS A 6 10.95 -4.24 2.74
CA LYS A 6 9.73 -3.56 2.23
C LYS A 6 8.50 -4.47 2.13
N CYS A 7 8.70 -5.78 2.01
CA CYS A 7 7.60 -6.73 2.00
C CYS A 7 7.08 -7.06 3.40
N ILE A 8 7.89 -6.82 4.44
CA ILE A 8 7.56 -7.13 5.84
C ILE A 8 7.13 -5.87 6.60
N ASP A 9 7.87 -4.79 6.44
CA ASP A 9 7.68 -3.52 7.15
C ASP A 9 6.78 -2.55 6.39
N GLY A 10 6.48 -2.87 5.12
CA GLY A 10 5.70 -2.05 4.22
C GLY A 10 6.49 -0.89 3.58
N VAL A 11 5.78 -0.09 2.79
CA VAL A 11 6.36 1.03 2.05
C VAL A 11 5.62 2.31 2.37
N MET A 12 6.37 3.37 2.69
CA MET A 12 5.80 4.69 2.94
C MET A 12 5.30 5.34 1.65
N TYR A 13 4.13 5.94 1.70
CA TYR A 13 3.48 6.62 0.58
C TYR A 13 2.78 7.91 1.01
N ALA A 14 2.76 8.91 0.12
CA ALA A 14 2.11 10.20 0.34
C ALA A 14 0.60 10.13 0.02
N GLY A 15 -0.22 9.78 1.03
CA GLY A 15 -1.67 9.64 0.97
C GLY A 15 -2.44 10.87 0.50
N ALA A 16 -1.89 12.09 0.64
CA ALA A 16 -2.50 13.30 0.11
C ALA A 16 -2.54 13.36 -1.43
N SER A 17 -1.79 12.49 -2.11
CA SER A 17 -1.79 12.38 -3.56
C SER A 17 -2.99 11.58 -4.10
N ILE A 18 -3.82 11.00 -3.22
CA ILE A 18 -5.01 10.22 -3.57
C ILE A 18 -6.26 11.00 -3.15
N ALA A 19 -7.24 11.11 -4.05
CA ALA A 19 -8.52 11.70 -3.75
C ALA A 19 -9.21 10.91 -2.61
N GLY A 20 -9.56 11.60 -1.51
CA GLY A 20 -10.15 10.98 -0.32
C GLY A 20 -9.15 10.51 0.74
N GLY A 21 -7.84 10.65 0.47
CA GLY A 21 -6.76 10.40 1.42
C GLY A 21 -6.67 11.42 2.56
N LYS A 22 -5.63 11.32 3.39
CA LYS A 22 -5.39 12.27 4.50
C LYS A 22 -5.01 13.65 3.98
N ALA A 23 -5.31 14.68 4.78
CA ALA A 23 -4.89 16.05 4.52
C ALA A 23 -3.35 16.15 4.50
N SER A 24 -2.81 17.15 3.80
CA SER A 24 -1.36 17.29 3.54
C SER A 24 -0.48 17.37 4.78
N ASN A 25 -1.01 17.67 5.97
CA ASN A 25 -0.21 17.74 7.20
C ASN A 25 0.01 16.36 7.87
N GLU A 26 -0.76 15.34 7.48
CA GLU A 26 -0.71 13.97 8.02
C GLU A 26 -0.65 12.95 6.87
N SER A 27 -0.06 13.34 5.74
CA SER A 27 -0.17 12.58 4.50
C SER A 27 0.66 11.31 4.45
N ASP A 28 1.58 11.09 5.39
CA ASP A 28 2.42 9.90 5.38
C ASP A 28 1.58 8.69 5.80
N MET A 29 1.42 7.74 4.87
CA MET A 29 0.67 6.49 5.04
C MET A 29 1.60 5.30 4.75
N GLY A 30 1.34 4.16 5.38
CA GLY A 30 2.03 2.90 5.08
C GLY A 30 1.23 2.06 4.07
N LEU A 31 1.92 1.39 3.17
CA LEU A 31 1.36 0.33 2.32
C LEU A 31 1.94 -1.01 2.78
N MET A 32 1.09 -1.90 3.27
CA MET A 32 1.49 -3.24 3.71
C MET A 32 1.13 -4.27 2.62
N PRO A 33 2.10 -4.91 1.94
CA PRO A 33 1.81 -5.89 0.89
C PRO A 33 1.21 -7.18 1.45
N ASP A 34 0.13 -7.67 0.80
CA ASP A 34 -0.41 -9.01 1.08
C ASP A 34 0.17 -10.04 0.10
N PRO A 35 1.08 -10.94 0.53
CA PRO A 35 1.73 -11.91 -0.35
C PRO A 35 0.77 -12.92 -0.97
N THR A 36 -0.43 -13.11 -0.42
CA THR A 36 -1.43 -14.04 -0.96
C THR A 36 -2.08 -13.54 -2.26
N THR A 37 -1.98 -12.24 -2.52
CA THR A 37 -2.55 -11.57 -3.70
C THR A 37 -1.60 -11.51 -4.90
N ALA A 38 -0.37 -12.00 -4.72
CA ALA A 38 0.71 -11.85 -5.69
C ALA A 38 0.41 -12.58 -7.02
N HIS A 39 0.49 -11.85 -8.13
CA HIS A 39 0.30 -12.41 -9.48
C HIS A 39 1.12 -11.65 -10.53
N ILE A 40 1.44 -12.30 -11.66
CA ILE A 40 2.17 -11.65 -12.76
C ILE A 40 1.18 -10.86 -13.63
N ASP A 41 1.51 -9.60 -13.90
CA ASP A 41 0.77 -8.76 -14.83
C ASP A 41 0.97 -9.28 -16.28
N PRO A 42 -0.09 -9.70 -16.99
CA PRO A 42 0.03 -10.25 -18.33
C PRO A 42 0.17 -9.18 -19.43
N PHE A 43 0.03 -7.90 -19.08
CA PHE A 43 0.01 -6.77 -20.02
C PHE A 43 1.31 -5.97 -20.04
N PHE A 44 2.12 -6.04 -18.97
CA PHE A 44 3.43 -5.40 -18.95
C PHE A 44 4.43 -6.15 -19.84
N ALA A 45 5.19 -5.40 -20.65
CA ALA A 45 6.19 -5.98 -21.56
C ALA A 45 7.35 -6.67 -20.81
N GLN A 46 7.65 -6.21 -19.60
CA GLN A 46 8.60 -6.84 -18.69
C GLN A 46 7.83 -7.60 -17.61
N ALA A 47 8.33 -8.79 -17.23
CA ALA A 47 7.77 -9.58 -16.14
C ALA A 47 7.64 -8.72 -14.87
N THR A 48 6.40 -8.41 -14.49
CA THR A 48 6.04 -7.50 -13.41
C THR A 48 5.13 -8.23 -12.43
N LEU A 49 5.50 -8.25 -11.16
CA LEU A 49 4.70 -8.82 -10.08
C LEU A 49 3.80 -7.74 -9.50
N VAL A 50 2.50 -8.02 -9.46
CA VAL A 50 1.49 -7.18 -8.82
C VAL A 50 1.13 -7.80 -7.49
N VAL A 51 1.16 -6.99 -6.43
CA VAL A 51 0.76 -7.36 -5.07
C VAL A 51 -0.17 -6.27 -4.58
N LEU A 52 -1.31 -6.65 -4.01
CA LEU A 52 -2.24 -5.71 -3.38
C LEU A 52 -1.70 -5.35 -1.99
N CYS A 53 -1.94 -4.10 -1.58
CA CYS A 53 -1.51 -3.61 -0.28
C CYS A 53 -2.69 -3.05 0.50
N GLU A 54 -2.66 -3.26 1.82
CA GLU A 54 -3.52 -2.54 2.76
C GLU A 54 -2.88 -1.19 3.12
N ILE A 55 -3.72 -0.19 3.36
CA ILE A 55 -3.28 1.13 3.80
C ILE A 55 -3.28 1.16 5.33
N LEU A 56 -2.12 1.43 5.91
CA LEU A 56 -1.93 1.59 7.35
C LEU A 56 -1.71 3.06 7.72
N ASP A 57 -2.22 3.46 8.87
CA ASP A 57 -1.84 4.73 9.48
C ASP A 57 -0.40 4.63 9.99
N SER A 58 0.48 5.49 9.49
CA SER A 58 1.92 5.44 9.79
C SER A 58 2.26 5.66 11.27
N PHE A 59 1.36 6.28 12.04
CA PHE A 59 1.59 6.57 13.45
C PHE A 59 1.11 5.44 14.38
N SER A 60 0.01 4.77 14.03
CA SER A 60 -0.56 3.70 14.86
C SER A 60 -0.32 2.30 14.33
N VAL A 61 0.10 2.14 13.07
CA VAL A 61 0.21 0.85 12.35
C VAL A 61 -1.15 0.12 12.31
N GLU A 62 -2.24 0.86 12.49
CA GLU A 62 -3.60 0.32 12.40
C GLU A 62 -4.15 0.50 10.99
N ALA A 63 -5.10 -0.36 10.61
CA ALA A 63 -5.75 -0.29 9.33
C ALA A 63 -6.48 1.05 9.16
N TYR A 64 -6.29 1.68 8.00
CA TYR A 64 -6.88 2.97 7.73
C TYR A 64 -8.38 2.82 7.45
N SER A 65 -9.22 3.41 8.29
CA SER A 65 -10.69 3.32 8.21
C SER A 65 -11.35 3.76 6.91
N ARG A 66 -10.61 4.40 5.99
CA ARG A 66 -11.10 4.79 4.66
C ARG A 66 -10.50 3.96 3.54
N ASP A 67 -9.71 2.95 3.86
CA ASP A 67 -9.29 1.97 2.88
C ASP A 67 -10.52 1.15 2.44
N PRO A 68 -10.89 1.20 1.15
CA PRO A 68 -11.99 0.40 0.64
C PRO A 68 -11.76 -1.11 0.81
N SER A 69 -10.51 -1.56 0.86
CA SER A 69 -10.18 -2.98 1.02
C SER A 69 -10.49 -3.52 2.42
N THR A 70 -10.30 -2.70 3.46
CA THR A 70 -10.60 -3.07 4.86
C THR A 70 -12.09 -2.89 5.22
N THR A 71 -12.80 -2.00 4.52
CA THR A 71 -14.20 -1.65 4.83
C THR A 71 -15.23 -2.50 4.06
N ALA A 72 -14.78 -3.29 3.07
CA ALA A 72 -15.62 -4.18 2.25
C ALA A 72 -15.88 -5.52 2.95
#